data_AF-A0A2T2VZ25-F1
#
_entry.id   AF-A0A2T2VZ25-F1
#
_cell.length_a   1.000
_cell.length_b   1.000
_cell.length_c   1.000
_cell.angle_alpha   90.00
_cell.angle_beta   90.00
_cell.angle_gamma   90.00
#
_symmetry.space_group_name_H-M   'P 1'
#
loop_
_entity.id
_entity.type
_entity.pdbx_description
1 polymer ?
#
loop_
_entity_poly.entity_id
_entity_poly.type
_entity_poly.pdbx_seq_one_letter_code
_entity_poly.pdbx_strand_id
1 'polypeptide(L)'
;MERNQFRIGTFNLNNLMLPDREFYPGEAHSQADYLKKLAWIGAQLDRMTVDICGFQEVFHRGALKEALHRSEYHQQHEIVMAEGFG
;
A
#
# COMPACT_ATOMS: atom_id res chain seq x y z
N MET A 1 -1.75 -5.93 28.45
CA MET A 1 -2.09 -7.35 28.21
C MET A 1 -1.10 -7.87 27.20
N GLU A 2 -0.46 -9.01 27.45
CA GLU A 2 0.42 -9.64 26.46
C GLU A 2 -0.41 -10.12 25.27
N ARG A 3 0.02 -9.75 24.06
CA ARG A 3 -0.65 -10.12 22.80
C ARG A 3 -0.03 -11.41 22.29
N ASN A 4 -0.73 -12.53 22.46
CA ASN A 4 -0.25 -13.86 22.03
C ASN A 4 -0.78 -14.29 20.64
N GLN A 5 -1.30 -13.35 19.86
CA GLN A 5 -1.82 -13.59 18.51
C GLN A 5 -1.46 -12.44 17.59
N PHE A 6 -1.22 -12.76 16.32
CA PHE A 6 -1.00 -11.78 15.25
C PHE A 6 -1.81 -12.14 14.00
N ARG A 7 -2.16 -11.12 13.22
CA ARG A 7 -2.96 -11.21 12.00
C ARG A 7 -2.05 -11.01 10.80
N ILE A 8 -2.05 -11.97 9.89
CA ILE A 8 -1.35 -11.87 8.61
C ILE A 8 -2.38 -11.66 7.50
N GLY A 9 -2.12 -10.71 6.62
CA GLY A 9 -2.92 -10.49 5.42
C GLY A 9 -2.07 -10.42 4.16
N THR A 10 -2.72 -10.60 3.01
CA THR A 10 -2.17 -10.27 1.70
C THR A 10 -3.06 -9.24 1.03
N PHE A 11 -2.47 -8.28 0.33
CA PHE A 11 -3.22 -7.21 -0.32
C PHE A 11 -2.61 -6.85 -1.68
N ASN A 12 -3.31 -7.22 -2.75
CA ASN A 12 -3.01 -6.77 -4.10
C ASN A 12 -3.53 -5.33 -4.28
N LEU A 13 -2.65 -4.41 -4.66
CA LEU A 13 -2.95 -2.98 -4.78
C LEU A 13 -3.41 -2.54 -6.18
N ASN A 14 -3.72 -3.51 -7.05
CA ASN A 14 -4.26 -3.31 -8.40
C ASN A 14 -3.44 -2.29 -9.20
N ASN A 15 -2.17 -2.57 -9.43
CA ASN A 15 -1.17 -1.67 -10.01
C ASN A 15 -1.00 -0.36 -9.23
N LEU A 16 -0.42 -0.43 -8.03
CA LEU A 16 -0.02 0.78 -7.32
C LEU A 16 1.19 1.41 -8.02
N MET A 17 0.87 2.36 -8.89
CA MET A 17 1.76 3.10 -9.77
C MET A 17 1.69 4.60 -9.43
N LEU A 18 2.79 5.33 -9.64
CA LEU A 18 2.78 6.79 -9.58
C LEU A 18 1.81 7.38 -10.63
N PRO A 19 1.28 8.59 -10.40
CA PRO A 19 0.45 9.27 -11.41
C PRO A 19 1.25 9.51 -12.70
N ASP A 20 0.55 9.59 -13.82
CA ASP A 20 1.11 9.81 -15.17
C ASP A 20 2.15 8.78 -15.65
N ARG A 21 2.25 7.64 -14.95
CA ARG A 21 3.00 6.46 -15.39
C ARG A 21 2.03 5.41 -15.91
N GLU A 22 2.27 4.95 -17.11
CA GLU A 22 1.47 3.90 -17.72
C GLU A 22 1.74 2.55 -17.04
N PHE A 23 0.68 1.84 -16.68
CA PHE A 23 0.73 0.44 -16.29
C PHE A 23 0.27 -0.49 -17.44
N TYR A 24 -0.64 0.00 -18.29
CA TYR A 24 -0.92 -0.52 -19.63
C TYR A 24 -0.87 0.63 -20.64
N PRO A 25 -0.65 0.35 -21.96
CA PRO A 25 -0.63 1.40 -22.97
C PRO A 25 -1.90 2.26 -22.94
N GLY A 26 -1.75 3.56 -22.71
CA GLY A 26 -2.87 4.51 -22.57
C GLY A 26 -3.60 4.47 -21.23
N GLU A 27 -3.18 3.63 -20.28
CA GLU A 27 -3.77 3.55 -18.95
C GLU A 27 -2.77 4.03 -17.89
N ALA A 28 -3.06 5.20 -17.33
CA ALA A 28 -2.34 5.82 -16.24
C ALA A 28 -3.31 6.36 -15.18
N HIS A 29 -2.85 6.48 -13.94
CA HIS A 29 -3.62 7.17 -12.93
C HIS A 29 -3.53 8.69 -13.13
N SER A 30 -4.68 9.35 -13.15
CA SER A 30 -4.72 10.79 -12.89
C SER A 30 -4.23 11.06 -11.47
N GLN A 31 -3.72 12.27 -11.20
CA GLN A 31 -3.34 12.68 -9.85
C GLN A 31 -4.50 12.49 -8.84
N ALA A 32 -5.73 12.82 -9.25
CA ALA A 32 -6.90 12.70 -8.39
C ALA A 32 -7.23 11.23 -8.06
N ASP A 33 -7.14 10.34 -9.04
CA ASP A 33 -7.45 8.92 -8.83
C ASP A 33 -6.33 8.21 -8.04
N TYR A 34 -5.08 8.61 -8.26
CA TYR A 34 -3.96 8.19 -7.42
C TYR A 34 -4.22 8.54 -5.94
N LEU A 35 -4.57 9.79 -5.64
CA LEU A 35 -4.86 10.21 -4.25
C LEU A 35 -6.05 9.48 -3.63
N LYS A 36 -7.14 9.27 -4.39
CA LYS A 36 -8.28 8.46 -3.94
C LYS A 36 -7.86 7.02 -3.63
N LYS A 37 -7.03 6.43 -4.48
CA LYS A 37 -6.51 5.07 -4.30
C LYS A 37 -5.66 4.97 -3.04
N LEU A 38 -4.76 5.93 -2.79
CA LEU A 38 -3.97 5.94 -1.54
C LEU A 38 -4.86 6.00 -0.30
N ALA A 39 -5.87 6.87 -0.30
CA ALA A 39 -6.81 6.99 0.82
C ALA A 39 -7.60 5.68 1.03
N TRP A 40 -8.04 5.05 -0.07
CA TRP A 40 -8.73 3.76 -0.01
C TRP A 40 -7.84 2.64 0.54
N ILE A 41 -6.58 2.56 0.11
CA ILE A 41 -5.61 1.57 0.62
C ILE A 41 -5.41 1.74 2.13
N GLY A 42 -5.17 2.98 2.60
CA GLY A 42 -5.01 3.26 4.02
C GLY A 42 -6.22 2.83 4.86
N ALA A 43 -7.42 3.23 4.43
CA ALA A 43 -8.66 2.85 5.11
C ALA A 43 -8.90 1.32 5.07
N GLN A 44 -8.52 0.65 3.98
CA GLN A 44 -8.65 -0.80 3.90
C GLN A 44 -7.68 -1.53 4.83
N LEU A 45 -6.45 -1.04 4.97
CA LEU A 45 -5.51 -1.56 5.96
C LEU A 45 -6.07 -1.42 7.38
N ASP A 46 -6.63 -0.26 7.73
CA ASP A 46 -7.27 -0.04 9.03
C ASP A 46 -8.43 -0.99 9.29
N ARG A 47 -9.20 -1.34 8.26
CA ARG A 47 -10.27 -2.35 8.37
C ARG A 47 -9.72 -3.75 8.57
N MET A 48 -8.60 -4.08 7.93
CA MET A 48 -7.97 -5.39 8.05
C MET A 48 -7.28 -5.58 9.40
N THR A 49 -6.77 -4.51 10.03
CA THR A 49 -6.07 -4.53 11.33
C THR A 49 -4.96 -5.60 11.37
N VAL A 50 -4.19 -5.69 10.29
CA VAL A 50 -3.15 -6.70 10.12
C VAL A 50 -1.88 -6.30 10.85
N ASP A 51 -1.24 -7.25 11.52
CA ASP A 51 0.07 -7.01 12.13
C ASP A 51 1.20 -7.21 11.11
N ILE A 52 1.00 -8.09 10.12
CA ILE A 52 1.92 -8.34 9.00
C ILE A 52 1.13 -8.37 7.69
N CYS A 53 1.58 -7.63 6.68
CA CYS A 53 0.92 -7.59 5.38
C CYS A 53 1.90 -7.87 4.23
N GLY A 54 1.55 -8.81 3.36
CA GLY A 54 2.24 -9.05 2.09
C GLY A 54 1.54 -8.32 0.94
N PHE A 55 2.24 -7.41 0.27
CA PHE A 55 1.67 -6.62 -0.83
C PHE A 55 2.02 -7.22 -2.21
N GLN A 56 1.09 -7.08 -3.17
CA GLN A 56 1.31 -7.39 -4.58
C GLN A 56 1.00 -6.16 -5.44
N GLU A 57 1.57 -6.14 -6.65
CA GLU A 57 1.40 -5.06 -7.63
C GLU A 57 1.80 -3.69 -7.09
N VAL A 58 2.91 -3.65 -6.36
CA VAL A 58 3.61 -2.42 -5.97
C VAL A 58 4.68 -2.15 -7.01
N PHE A 59 4.58 -1.03 -7.72
CA PHE A 59 5.56 -0.66 -8.75
C PHE A 59 6.55 0.40 -8.29
N HIS A 60 6.20 1.15 -7.24
CA HIS A 60 7.04 2.20 -6.69
C HIS A 60 7.02 2.15 -5.17
N ARG A 61 8.21 2.07 -4.55
CA ARG A 61 8.36 2.10 -3.09
C ARG A 61 7.75 3.36 -2.47
N GLY A 62 7.91 4.51 -3.13
CA GLY A 62 7.35 5.80 -2.67
C GLY A 62 5.81 5.76 -2.56
N ALA A 63 5.15 5.20 -3.57
CA ALA A 63 3.69 5.09 -3.58
C ALA A 63 3.16 4.21 -2.44
N LEU A 64 3.84 3.09 -2.13
CA LEU A 64 3.45 2.26 -0.99
C LEU A 64 3.61 3.02 0.34
N LYS A 65 4.71 3.75 0.53
CA LYS A 65 4.92 4.58 1.73
C LYS A 65 3.81 5.62 1.89
N GLU A 66 3.46 6.31 0.82
CA GLU A 66 2.38 7.30 0.84
C GLU A 66 1.03 6.68 1.19
N ALA A 67 0.71 5.48 0.68
CA ALA A 67 -0.50 4.75 1.03
C ALA A 67 -0.53 4.35 2.51
N LEU A 68 0.60 3.86 3.04
CA LEU A 68 0.72 3.46 4.44
C LEU A 68 0.55 4.63 5.40
N HIS A 69 1.02 5.83 5.05
CA HIS A 69 0.78 7.05 5.84
C HIS A 69 -0.71 7.46 5.92
N ARG A 70 -1.58 6.88 5.09
CA ARG A 70 -3.04 7.13 5.14
C ARG A 70 -3.78 6.22 6.12
N SER A 71 -3.11 5.21 6.68
CA SER A 71 -3.68 4.32 7.70
C SER A 71 -3.50 4.92 9.09
N GLU A 72 -4.56 4.99 9.88
CA GLU A 72 -4.48 5.45 11.28
C GLU A 72 -3.90 4.38 12.21
N TYR A 73 -4.13 3.10 11.92
CA TYR A 73 -3.69 1.98 12.75
C TYR A 73 -2.22 1.60 12.53
N HIS A 74 -1.71 1.77 11.32
CA HIS A 74 -0.36 1.31 10.92
C HIS A 74 0.64 2.48 10.84
N GLN A 75 0.47 3.53 11.65
CA GLN A 75 1.39 4.68 11.70
C GLN A 75 2.82 4.29 12.10
N GLN A 76 2.96 3.24 12.91
CA GLN A 76 4.23 2.65 13.28
C GLN A 76 4.40 1.31 12.56
N HIS A 77 5.05 1.36 11.40
CA HIS A 77 5.30 0.18 10.59
C HIS A 77 6.75 0.16 10.09
N GLU A 78 7.22 -1.02 9.72
CA GLU A 78 8.48 -1.21 8.99
C GLU A 78 8.17 -1.78 7.61
N ILE A 79 8.85 -1.25 6.58
CA ILE A 79 8.74 -1.78 5.22
C ILE A 79 9.99 -2.59 4.91
N VAL A 80 9.80 -3.91 4.78
CA VAL A 80 10.83 -4.83 4.31
C VAL A 80 10.62 -5.09 2.82
N MET A 81 11.64 -4.81 2.02
CA MET A 81 11.65 -5.02 0.56
C MET A 81 13.08 -5.31 0.11
N ALA A 82 13.22 -6.06 -0.98
CA ALA A 82 14.52 -6.35 -1.58
C ALA A 82 15.30 -5.08 -1.96
N GLU A 83 16.63 -5.19 -1.95
CA GLU A 83 17.50 -4.17 -2.48
C GLU A 83 17.25 -3.98 -3.98
N GLY A 84 17.31 -2.73 -4.46
CA GLY A 84 17.06 -2.40 -5.86
C GLY A 84 15.59 -2.49 -6.31
N PHE A 85 14.65 -2.70 -5.40
CA PHE A 85 13.22 -2.72 -5.72
C PHE A 85 12.69 -1.33 -6.10
N GLY A 86 12.10 -1.24 -7.30
CA GLY A 86 11.41 -0.06 -7.84
C GLY A 86 12.36 0.84 -8.61
#